data_AF-A0A9W3A204-F1
#
_entry.id   AF-A0A9W3A204-F1
#
_cell.length_a   1.000
_cell.length_b   1.000
_cell.length_c   1.000
_cell.angle_alpha   90.00
_cell.angle_beta   90.00
_cell.angle_gamma   90.00
#
_symmetry.space_group_name_H-M   'P 1'
#
loop_
_entity.id
_entity.type
_entity.pdbx_description
1 polymer ?
#
loop_
_entity_poly.entity_id
_entity_poly.type
_entity_poly.pdbx_seq_one_letter_code
_entity_poly.pdbx_strand_id
1 'polypeptide(L)'
;MAKCSSEVAVLVVLCLFLVDLTKGEGQKGKCPEDYRYRVETCVMEAQVAPQAGGGLPLITDVNKLEELCERGILQKTIDCLKDLLNRCSENVTQRQELDMLFSVEEWKQGQQLLCEDLNRKLVFKNHFDCVSKFGSKISHCILVRTQNFRKEITTAGIVHHRKLHDITCNFAETIVSCLERPLAHACPIQVVDTMVSALHKFLPPACAPVPTLENPEKRLFPKRQDPLDDPLEPIIFETVIVEGGEAEN
;
A
#
# COMPACT_ATOMS: atom_id res chain seq x y z
N MET A 1 -12.52 -52.36 -46.08
CA MET A 1 -12.32 -53.26 -44.92
C MET A 1 -10.85 -53.21 -44.52
N ALA A 2 -10.54 -52.51 -43.44
CA ALA A 2 -9.43 -52.80 -42.52
C ALA A 2 -9.72 -52.00 -41.24
N LYS A 3 -9.61 -52.69 -40.12
CA LYS A 3 -10.08 -52.34 -38.77
C LYS A 3 -8.85 -52.12 -37.88
N CYS A 4 -9.04 -51.39 -36.78
CA CYS A 4 -8.14 -51.21 -35.63
C CYS A 4 -6.94 -50.26 -35.85
N SER A 5 -6.51 -49.43 -34.89
CA SER A 5 -6.82 -49.41 -33.45
C SER A 5 -6.68 -47.99 -32.89
N SER A 6 -7.64 -47.61 -32.04
CA SER A 6 -7.73 -46.33 -31.33
C SER A 6 -7.38 -46.58 -29.86
N GLU A 7 -6.10 -46.61 -29.49
CA GLU A 7 -5.72 -46.78 -28.06
C GLU A 7 -4.43 -46.05 -27.61
N VAL A 8 -3.80 -45.18 -28.41
CA VAL A 8 -2.54 -44.53 -27.99
C VAL A 8 -2.72 -43.04 -27.63
N ALA A 9 -3.85 -42.42 -27.95
CA ALA A 9 -4.02 -40.97 -27.77
C ALA A 9 -4.41 -40.54 -26.34
N VAL A 10 -4.87 -41.44 -25.48
CA VAL A 10 -5.36 -41.07 -24.13
C VAL A 10 -4.24 -40.96 -23.09
N LEU A 11 -3.10 -41.63 -23.30
CA LEU A 11 -2.01 -41.67 -22.32
C LEU A 11 -1.10 -40.42 -22.35
N VAL A 12 -1.02 -39.69 -23.46
CA VAL A 12 -0.19 -38.48 -23.56
C VAL A 12 -0.88 -37.27 -22.91
N VAL A 13 -2.21 -37.22 -22.95
CA VAL A 13 -2.97 -36.11 -22.36
C VAL A 13 -2.93 -36.17 -20.83
N LEU A 14 -2.96 -37.37 -20.23
CA LEU A 14 -2.86 -37.53 -18.77
C LEU A 14 -1.46 -37.22 -18.22
N CYS A 15 -0.39 -37.42 -18.99
CA CYS A 15 0.96 -37.01 -18.55
C CYS A 15 1.16 -35.49 -18.58
N LEU A 16 0.47 -34.76 -19.47
CA LEU A 16 0.57 -33.29 -19.51
C LEU A 16 -0.27 -32.61 -18.41
N PHE A 17 -1.37 -33.22 -17.96
CA PHE A 17 -2.14 -32.70 -16.82
C PHE A 17 -1.56 -33.06 -15.44
N LEU A 18 -0.65 -34.04 -15.35
CA LEU A 18 0.05 -34.35 -14.10
C LEU A 18 1.31 -33.49 -13.85
N VAL A 19 1.84 -32.81 -14.88
CA VAL A 19 3.00 -31.93 -14.72
C VAL A 19 2.63 -30.56 -14.13
N ASP A 20 1.38 -30.12 -14.21
CA ASP A 20 0.95 -28.85 -13.62
C ASP A 20 0.33 -28.96 -12.20
N LEU A 21 0.23 -30.17 -11.63
CA LEU A 21 -0.27 -30.38 -10.26
C LEU A 21 0.83 -30.59 -9.20
N THR A 22 2.11 -30.54 -9.58
CA THR A 22 3.24 -30.66 -8.62
C THR A 22 3.88 -29.33 -8.24
N LYS A 23 3.41 -28.20 -8.76
CA LYS A 23 3.87 -26.87 -8.33
C LYS A 23 3.06 -26.34 -7.14
N GLY A 24 2.88 -27.20 -6.14
CA GLY A 24 2.10 -26.92 -4.93
C GLY A 24 2.61 -27.62 -3.68
N GLU A 25 3.70 -28.40 -3.76
CA GLU A 25 4.42 -28.81 -2.56
C GLU A 25 5.37 -27.69 -2.18
N GLY A 26 5.00 -26.95 -1.13
CA GLY A 26 5.86 -26.02 -0.44
C GLY A 26 7.14 -26.75 -0.05
N GLN A 27 8.18 -26.60 -0.87
CA GLN A 27 9.54 -26.72 -0.37
C GLN A 27 9.59 -25.82 0.85
N LYS A 28 9.75 -26.43 2.02
CA LYS A 28 10.30 -25.77 3.21
C LYS A 28 11.72 -25.34 2.87
N GLY A 29 11.81 -24.33 2.00
CA GLY A 29 13.04 -23.70 1.61
C GLY A 29 13.48 -22.86 2.78
N LYS A 30 14.79 -22.83 3.03
CA LYS A 30 15.38 -21.86 3.96
C LYS A 30 14.86 -20.47 3.62
N CYS A 31 14.59 -19.68 4.66
CA CYS A 31 14.22 -18.28 4.48
C CYS A 31 15.31 -17.59 3.64
N PRO A 32 14.95 -16.91 2.56
CA PRO A 32 15.92 -16.22 1.73
C PRO A 32 16.58 -15.08 2.52
N GLU A 33 17.89 -14.91 2.39
CA GLU A 33 18.65 -13.83 3.07
C GLU A 33 18.14 -12.43 2.67
N ASP A 34 17.57 -12.30 1.47
CA ASP A 34 17.02 -11.08 0.90
C ASP A 34 15.49 -10.92 1.12
N TYR A 35 14.92 -11.56 2.16
CA TYR A 35 13.46 -11.56 2.39
C TYR A 35 12.82 -10.16 2.40
N ARG A 36 13.48 -9.14 2.96
CA ARG A 36 12.95 -7.76 2.99
C ARG A 36 12.77 -7.18 1.57
N TYR A 37 13.76 -7.40 0.69
CA TYR A 37 13.69 -6.97 -0.70
C TYR A 37 12.59 -7.74 -1.47
N ARG A 38 12.38 -9.01 -1.15
CA ARG A 38 11.29 -9.81 -1.72
C ARG A 38 9.91 -9.32 -1.29
N VAL A 39 9.75 -8.91 -0.03
CA VAL A 39 8.50 -8.24 0.43
C VAL A 39 8.24 -7.00 -0.40
N GLU A 40 9.24 -6.12 -0.54
CA GLU A 40 9.12 -4.90 -1.35
C GLU A 40 8.71 -5.21 -2.78
N THR A 41 9.32 -6.23 -3.39
CA THR A 41 8.97 -6.69 -4.74
C THR A 41 7.52 -7.17 -4.82
N CYS A 42 7.06 -8.03 -3.89
CA CYS A 42 5.67 -8.49 -3.87
C CYS A 42 4.68 -7.31 -3.78
N VAL A 43 4.97 -6.32 -2.92
CA VAL A 43 4.10 -5.17 -2.65
C VAL A 43 4.11 -4.16 -3.80
N MET A 44 5.25 -3.95 -4.45
CA MET A 44 5.37 -3.06 -5.61
C MET A 44 4.51 -3.51 -6.79
N GLU A 45 4.38 -4.82 -7.00
CA GLU A 45 3.53 -5.38 -8.07
C GLU A 45 2.05 -5.07 -7.87
N ALA A 46 1.58 -5.03 -6.62
CA ALA A 46 0.22 -4.64 -6.28
C ALA A 46 -0.06 -3.15 -6.52
N GLN A 47 0.96 -2.31 -6.75
CA GLN A 47 0.82 -0.85 -6.94
C GLN A 47 0.06 -0.13 -5.81
N VAL A 48 -0.02 -0.77 -4.63
CA VAL A 48 -0.49 -0.16 -3.38
C VAL A 48 0.57 0.74 -2.75
N ALA A 49 1.81 0.69 -3.22
CA ALA A 49 2.89 1.57 -2.82
C ALA A 49 3.12 2.69 -3.85
N PRO A 50 3.46 3.93 -3.42
CA PRO A 50 3.83 5.01 -4.32
C PRO A 50 5.00 4.62 -5.22
N GLN A 51 4.78 4.61 -6.54
CA GLN A 51 5.85 4.31 -7.50
C GLN A 51 6.73 5.53 -7.79
N ALA A 52 7.85 5.34 -8.50
CA ALA A 52 8.80 6.41 -8.83
C ALA A 52 8.18 7.61 -9.59
N GLY A 53 6.98 7.47 -10.16
CA GLY A 53 6.16 8.55 -10.74
C GLY A 53 5.17 9.23 -9.78
N GLY A 54 5.14 8.87 -8.49
CA GLY A 54 4.40 9.57 -7.43
C GLY A 54 2.89 9.34 -7.37
N GLY A 55 2.35 8.27 -7.95
CA GLY A 55 0.93 7.91 -7.81
C GLY A 55 0.72 6.61 -7.03
N LEU A 56 -0.45 6.47 -6.40
CA LEU A 56 -1.11 5.17 -6.16
C LEU A 56 -2.16 4.98 -7.26
N PRO A 57 -1.83 4.34 -8.41
CA PRO A 57 -2.77 4.15 -9.50
C PRO A 57 -3.97 3.29 -9.10
N LEU A 58 -3.79 2.47 -8.06
CA LEU A 58 -4.76 1.51 -7.53
C LEU A 58 -6.13 2.13 -7.19
N ILE A 59 -6.16 3.41 -6.82
CA ILE A 59 -7.32 4.01 -6.14
C ILE A 59 -7.98 5.13 -6.96
N THR A 60 -7.27 5.67 -7.96
CA THR A 60 -7.72 6.82 -8.74
C THR A 60 -8.21 6.47 -10.15
N ASP A 61 -8.04 5.21 -10.58
CA ASP A 61 -8.45 4.71 -11.91
C ASP A 61 -9.27 3.41 -11.78
N VAL A 62 -10.49 3.42 -12.30
CA VAL A 62 -11.45 2.28 -12.20
C VAL A 62 -10.94 1.09 -12.99
N ASN A 63 -10.39 1.33 -14.18
CA ASN A 63 -9.88 0.26 -15.03
C ASN A 63 -8.70 -0.40 -14.36
N LYS A 64 -7.93 0.38 -13.60
CA LYS A 64 -6.80 -0.15 -12.85
C LYS A 64 -7.27 -1.00 -11.68
N LEU A 65 -8.23 -0.51 -10.91
CA LEU A 65 -8.83 -1.26 -9.80
C LEU A 65 -9.49 -2.56 -10.29
N GLU A 66 -10.23 -2.51 -11.40
CA GLU A 66 -10.77 -3.68 -12.09
C GLU A 66 -9.65 -4.64 -12.53
N GLU A 67 -8.58 -4.15 -13.17
CA GLU A 67 -7.42 -4.99 -13.51
C GLU A 67 -6.82 -5.67 -12.27
N LEU A 68 -6.66 -4.95 -11.15
CA LEU A 68 -6.07 -5.49 -9.93
C LEU A 68 -6.91 -6.60 -9.30
N CYS A 69 -8.23 -6.45 -9.37
CA CYS A 69 -9.19 -7.40 -8.84
C CYS A 69 -9.46 -8.57 -9.80
N GLU A 70 -9.78 -8.31 -11.07
CA GLU A 70 -10.13 -9.32 -12.07
C GLU A 70 -8.92 -10.10 -12.58
N ARG A 71 -7.78 -9.43 -12.82
CA ARG A 71 -6.54 -10.10 -13.26
C ARG A 71 -5.77 -10.73 -12.08
N GLY A 72 -6.33 -10.63 -10.87
CA GLY A 72 -5.84 -11.27 -9.66
C GLY A 72 -4.47 -10.78 -9.21
N ILE A 73 -4.11 -9.52 -9.48
CA ILE A 73 -2.81 -8.97 -9.08
C ILE A 73 -2.72 -8.91 -7.55
N LEU A 74 -3.77 -8.42 -6.87
CA LEU A 74 -3.80 -8.41 -5.40
C LEU A 74 -3.69 -9.83 -4.82
N GLN A 75 -4.37 -10.80 -5.44
CA GLN A 75 -4.27 -12.20 -5.04
C GLN A 75 -2.84 -12.74 -5.22
N LYS A 76 -2.19 -12.46 -6.36
CA LYS A 76 -0.80 -12.84 -6.61
C LYS A 76 0.15 -12.25 -5.57
N THR A 77 -0.03 -10.98 -5.19
CA THR A 77 0.76 -10.35 -4.12
C THR A 77 0.52 -11.04 -2.78
N ILE A 78 -0.74 -11.34 -2.43
CA ILE A 78 -1.06 -12.09 -1.20
C ILE A 78 -0.40 -13.47 -1.20
N ASP A 79 -0.41 -14.17 -2.34
CA ASP A 79 0.22 -15.48 -2.47
C ASP A 79 1.76 -15.39 -2.39
N CYS A 80 2.36 -14.34 -2.98
CA CYS A 80 3.79 -14.01 -2.87
C CYS A 80 4.21 -13.80 -1.41
N LEU A 81 3.46 -12.97 -0.69
CA LEU A 81 3.69 -12.69 0.73
C LEU A 81 3.51 -13.95 1.59
N LYS A 82 2.47 -14.75 1.31
CA LYS A 82 2.20 -16.01 2.01
C LYS A 82 3.31 -17.04 1.78
N ASP A 83 3.80 -17.18 0.55
CA ASP A 83 4.91 -18.08 0.23
C ASP A 83 6.18 -17.69 0.99
N LEU A 84 6.55 -16.40 0.96
CA LEU A 84 7.70 -15.89 1.70
C LEU A 84 7.57 -16.16 3.21
N LEU A 85 6.39 -15.88 3.75
CA LEU A 85 6.07 -16.09 5.15
C LEU A 85 6.16 -17.58 5.56
N ASN A 86 5.77 -18.49 4.68
CA ASN A 86 5.88 -19.93 4.89
C ASN A 86 7.33 -20.41 4.86
N ARG A 87 8.15 -19.90 3.92
CA ARG A 87 9.59 -20.23 3.84
C ARG A 87 10.37 -19.75 5.07
N CYS A 88 9.93 -18.65 5.67
CA CYS A 88 10.56 -18.10 6.86
C CYS A 88 9.95 -18.59 8.18
N SER A 89 9.00 -19.53 8.14
CA SER A 89 8.28 -20.02 9.34
C SER A 89 9.17 -20.67 10.41
N GLU A 90 10.29 -21.27 10.02
CA GLU A 90 11.21 -21.95 10.95
C GLU A 90 12.25 -21.00 11.58
N ASN A 91 12.43 -19.78 11.04
CA ASN A 91 13.31 -18.77 11.63
C ASN A 91 12.49 -17.73 12.39
N VAL A 92 12.45 -17.86 13.73
CA VAL A 92 11.64 -17.02 14.61
C VAL A 92 11.94 -15.52 14.41
N THR A 93 13.21 -15.14 14.30
CA THR A 93 13.59 -13.73 14.15
C THR A 93 13.11 -13.16 12.82
N GLN A 94 13.38 -13.84 11.71
CA GLN A 94 12.94 -13.39 10.38
C GLN A 94 11.42 -13.40 10.27
N ARG A 95 10.76 -14.38 10.90
CA ARG A 95 9.30 -14.45 10.96
C ARG A 95 8.70 -13.26 11.68
N GLN A 96 9.20 -12.93 12.87
CA GLN A 96 8.77 -11.77 13.64
C GLN A 96 8.97 -10.47 12.86
N GLU A 97 10.08 -10.35 12.12
CA GLU A 97 10.29 -9.20 11.26
C GLU A 97 9.29 -9.12 10.10
N LEU A 98 8.99 -10.23 9.44
CA LEU A 98 7.97 -10.27 8.38
C LEU A 98 6.58 -9.89 8.93
N ASP A 99 6.22 -10.37 10.12
CA ASP A 99 4.94 -10.03 10.78
C ASP A 99 4.85 -8.53 11.16
N MET A 100 5.98 -7.82 11.31
CA MET A 100 6.00 -6.36 11.46
C MET A 100 5.84 -5.60 10.13
N LEU A 101 6.29 -6.21 9.02
CA LEU A 101 6.29 -5.59 7.69
C LEU A 101 4.95 -5.73 6.97
N PHE A 102 4.24 -6.85 7.14
CA PHE A 102 2.94 -7.10 6.54
C PHE A 102 2.13 -8.12 7.33
N SER A 103 0.82 -8.14 7.09
CA SER A 103 -0.06 -9.22 7.52
C SER A 103 -0.81 -9.76 6.32
N VAL A 104 -0.64 -11.05 6.02
CA VAL A 104 -1.37 -11.74 4.93
C VAL A 104 -2.88 -11.65 5.13
N GLU A 105 -3.33 -11.70 6.39
CA GLU A 105 -4.75 -11.64 6.72
C GLU A 105 -5.32 -10.22 6.52
N GLU A 106 -4.60 -9.20 6.95
CA GLU A 106 -5.00 -7.81 6.70
C GLU A 106 -5.04 -7.53 5.20
N TRP A 107 -4.04 -7.97 4.44
CA TRP A 107 -4.02 -7.83 2.99
C TRP A 107 -5.21 -8.49 2.29
N LYS A 108 -5.65 -9.68 2.73
CA LYS A 108 -6.87 -10.31 2.23
C LYS A 108 -8.11 -9.49 2.54
N GLN A 109 -8.22 -8.95 3.75
CA GLN A 109 -9.34 -8.08 4.11
C GLN A 109 -9.35 -6.79 3.28
N GLY A 110 -8.17 -6.19 3.03
CA GLY A 110 -8.02 -5.05 2.14
C GLY A 110 -8.45 -5.37 0.71
N GLN A 111 -8.03 -6.51 0.18
CA GLN A 111 -8.48 -7.00 -1.12
C GLN A 111 -10.01 -7.21 -1.16
N GLN A 112 -10.60 -7.82 -0.14
CA GLN A 112 -12.05 -8.01 -0.06
C GLN A 112 -12.80 -6.68 -0.07
N LEU A 113 -12.35 -5.70 0.72
CA LEU A 113 -12.95 -4.37 0.77
C LEU A 113 -12.97 -3.70 -0.61
N LEU A 114 -11.88 -3.81 -1.38
CA LEU A 114 -11.80 -3.21 -2.72
C LEU A 114 -12.52 -4.02 -3.80
N CYS A 115 -12.35 -5.34 -3.80
CA CYS A 115 -12.77 -6.20 -4.90
C CYS A 115 -14.18 -6.79 -4.75
N GLU A 116 -14.68 -7.00 -3.53
CA GLU A 116 -16.07 -7.44 -3.35
C GLU A 116 -17.06 -6.30 -3.64
N ASP A 117 -16.69 -5.06 -3.33
CA ASP A 117 -17.54 -3.90 -3.59
C ASP A 117 -17.66 -3.57 -5.09
N LEU A 118 -16.61 -3.82 -5.87
CA LEU A 118 -16.66 -3.77 -7.34
C LEU A 118 -17.63 -4.80 -7.93
N ASN A 119 -17.58 -6.03 -7.44
CA ASN A 119 -18.30 -7.16 -8.03
C ASN A 119 -19.75 -7.33 -7.53
N ARG A 120 -20.07 -6.85 -6.32
CA ARG A 120 -21.39 -7.09 -5.69
C ARG A 120 -22.10 -5.85 -5.17
N LYS A 121 -21.40 -4.84 -4.64
CA LYS A 121 -22.05 -3.73 -3.93
C LYS A 121 -22.26 -2.47 -4.77
N LEU A 122 -21.70 -2.39 -5.98
CA LEU A 122 -21.82 -1.26 -6.93
C LEU A 122 -21.36 0.11 -6.38
N VAL A 123 -20.86 0.19 -5.15
CA VAL A 123 -20.48 1.44 -4.47
C VAL A 123 -19.39 2.16 -5.26
N PHE A 124 -18.36 1.43 -5.70
CA PHE A 124 -17.32 1.99 -6.57
C PHE A 124 -17.84 2.28 -7.97
N LYS A 125 -18.51 1.32 -8.61
CA LYS A 125 -18.97 1.45 -10.00
C LYS A 125 -19.88 2.66 -10.23
N ASN A 126 -20.74 2.98 -9.27
CA ASN A 126 -21.70 4.09 -9.39
C ASN A 126 -21.13 5.45 -8.95
N HIS A 127 -19.98 5.48 -8.27
CA HIS A 127 -19.42 6.70 -7.68
C HIS A 127 -17.94 6.94 -8.03
N PHE A 128 -17.36 6.11 -8.91
CA PHE A 128 -15.97 6.26 -9.33
C PHE A 128 -15.71 7.58 -10.05
N ASP A 129 -16.71 8.09 -10.78
CA ASP A 129 -16.65 9.42 -11.40
C ASP A 129 -16.39 10.54 -10.39
N CYS A 130 -16.74 10.35 -9.12
CA CYS A 130 -16.37 11.28 -8.07
C CYS A 130 -14.87 11.17 -7.76
N VAL A 131 -14.38 9.95 -7.53
CA VAL A 131 -12.99 9.68 -7.16
C VAL A 131 -12.03 10.12 -8.27
N SER A 132 -12.35 9.79 -9.52
CA SER A 132 -11.51 10.09 -10.69
C SER A 132 -11.30 11.59 -10.90
N LYS A 133 -12.30 12.44 -10.59
CA LYS A 133 -12.17 13.91 -10.63
C LYS A 133 -11.07 14.44 -9.71
N PHE A 134 -10.81 13.76 -8.59
CA PHE A 134 -9.76 14.15 -7.65
C PHE A 134 -8.45 13.40 -7.89
N GLY A 135 -8.39 12.48 -8.85
CA GLY A 135 -7.22 11.63 -9.10
C GLY A 135 -5.93 12.42 -9.30
N SER A 136 -5.97 13.55 -10.02
CA SER A 136 -4.81 14.42 -10.22
C SER A 136 -4.34 15.10 -8.93
N LYS A 137 -5.28 15.59 -8.10
CA LYS A 137 -5.00 16.22 -6.80
C LYS A 137 -4.42 15.21 -5.80
N ILE A 138 -5.01 14.01 -5.77
CA ILE A 138 -4.53 12.89 -4.95
C ILE A 138 -3.11 12.50 -5.38
N SER A 139 -2.89 12.27 -6.68
CA SER A 139 -1.59 11.91 -7.23
C SER A 139 -0.53 12.97 -6.95
N HIS A 140 -0.87 14.26 -7.11
CA HIS A 140 0.05 15.35 -6.77
C HIS A 140 0.41 15.37 -5.28
N CYS A 141 -0.57 15.16 -4.40
CA CYS A 141 -0.32 15.05 -2.96
C CYS A 141 0.64 13.89 -2.65
N ILE A 142 0.38 12.69 -3.19
CA ILE A 142 1.24 11.51 -3.01
C ILE A 142 2.66 11.77 -3.51
N LEU A 143 2.81 12.40 -4.68
CA LEU A 143 4.12 12.74 -5.26
C LEU A 143 4.92 13.65 -4.33
N VAL A 144 4.33 14.76 -3.87
CA VAL A 144 4.99 15.71 -2.95
C VAL A 144 5.40 15.03 -1.66
N ARG A 145 4.51 14.18 -1.11
CA ARG A 145 4.79 13.45 0.14
C ARG A 145 5.88 12.41 -0.04
N THR A 146 5.93 11.75 -1.20
CA THR A 146 6.98 10.79 -1.55
C THR A 146 8.34 11.48 -1.65
N GLN A 147 8.40 12.68 -2.22
CA GLN A 147 9.64 13.48 -2.28
C GLN A 147 10.12 13.88 -0.88
N ASN A 148 9.20 14.33 -0.01
CA ASN A 148 9.53 14.67 1.38
C ASN A 148 10.01 13.44 2.17
N PHE A 149 9.33 12.31 2.03
CA PHE A 149 9.75 11.05 2.64
C PHE A 149 11.16 10.63 2.21
N ARG A 150 11.48 10.71 0.91
CA ARG A 150 12.83 10.44 0.41
C ARG A 150 13.88 11.37 1.04
N LYS A 151 13.56 12.66 1.18
CA LYS A 151 14.43 13.64 1.85
C LYS A 151 14.62 13.30 3.34
N GLU A 152 13.54 12.96 4.04
CA GLU A 152 13.57 12.58 5.46
C GLU A 152 14.39 11.30 5.70
N ILE A 153 14.21 10.27 4.87
CA ILE A 153 15.05 9.05 4.92
C ILE A 153 16.51 9.38 4.67
N THR A 154 16.81 10.17 3.62
CA THR A 154 18.19 10.54 3.28
C THR A 154 18.84 11.33 4.42
N THR A 155 18.07 12.21 5.07
CA THR A 155 18.55 13.04 6.20
C THR A 155 18.68 12.25 7.49
N ALA A 156 17.81 11.28 7.75
CA ALA A 156 17.88 10.43 8.93
C ALA A 156 19.15 9.55 8.94
N GLY A 157 19.69 9.25 7.75
CA GLY A 157 20.82 8.34 7.60
C GLY A 157 20.46 6.90 7.99
N ILE A 158 21.36 5.96 7.74
CA ILE A 158 21.15 4.51 7.95
C ILE A 158 21.06 4.15 9.45
N VAL A 159 21.32 5.09 10.36
CA VAL A 159 21.79 4.79 11.73
C VAL A 159 20.67 4.71 12.77
N HIS A 160 19.45 5.21 12.52
CA HIS A 160 18.40 5.28 13.55
C HIS A 160 17.11 4.54 13.14
N HIS A 161 17.07 3.23 13.42
CA HIS A 161 15.94 2.35 13.11
C HIS A 161 14.58 2.87 13.61
N ARG A 162 14.52 3.43 14.83
CA ARG A 162 13.29 4.01 15.38
C ARG A 162 12.81 5.22 14.57
N LYS A 163 13.74 6.11 14.21
CA LYS A 163 13.44 7.30 13.40
C LYS A 163 12.96 6.92 12.00
N LEU A 164 13.55 5.88 11.40
CA LEU A 164 13.12 5.36 10.09
C LEU A 164 11.72 4.73 10.17
N HIS A 165 11.40 4.03 11.26
CA HIS A 165 10.06 3.50 11.51
C HIS A 165 9.03 4.64 11.62
N ASP A 166 9.29 5.65 12.45
CA ASP A 166 8.40 6.80 12.62
C ASP A 166 8.17 7.55 11.28
N ILE A 167 9.24 7.79 10.52
CA ILE A 167 9.17 8.41 9.18
C ILE A 167 8.31 7.58 8.23
N THR A 168 8.47 6.25 8.24
CA THR A 168 7.72 5.34 7.36
C THR A 168 6.23 5.29 7.72
N CYS A 169 5.91 5.20 9.01
CA CYS A 169 4.52 5.16 9.45
C CYS A 169 3.82 6.52 9.26
N ASN A 170 4.50 7.63 9.53
CA ASN A 170 3.96 8.95 9.22
C ASN A 170 3.72 9.15 7.72
N PHE A 171 4.62 8.64 6.87
CA PHE A 171 4.43 8.67 5.43
C PHE A 171 3.19 7.89 5.01
N ALA A 172 3.02 6.66 5.52
CA ALA A 172 1.83 5.83 5.27
C ALA A 172 0.52 6.54 5.64
N GLU A 173 0.43 7.13 6.83
CA GLU A 173 -0.74 7.92 7.26
C GLU A 173 -0.98 9.14 6.37
N THR A 174 0.11 9.79 5.94
CA THR A 174 0.00 10.96 5.06
C THR A 174 -0.52 10.57 3.68
N ILE A 175 -0.19 9.38 3.18
CA ILE A 175 -0.74 8.84 1.93
C ILE A 175 -2.25 8.62 2.06
N VAL A 176 -2.72 8.06 3.18
CA VAL A 176 -4.16 7.92 3.46
C VAL A 176 -4.83 9.30 3.49
N SER A 177 -4.22 10.29 4.14
CA SER A 177 -4.75 11.66 4.21
C SER A 177 -4.82 12.37 2.84
N CYS A 178 -3.88 12.05 1.93
CA CYS A 178 -3.92 12.55 0.55
C CYS A 178 -5.17 12.08 -0.22
N LEU A 179 -5.76 10.95 0.18
CA LEU A 179 -7.00 10.41 -0.38
C LEU A 179 -8.23 10.90 0.36
N GLU A 180 -8.22 10.79 1.68
CA GLU A 180 -9.37 11.13 2.52
C GLU A 180 -9.78 12.59 2.35
N ARG A 181 -8.85 13.55 2.48
CA ARG A 181 -9.20 14.98 2.51
C ARG A 181 -9.87 15.48 1.23
N PRO A 182 -9.39 15.16 0.01
CA PRO A 182 -10.08 15.57 -1.21
C PRO A 182 -11.46 14.92 -1.37
N LEU A 183 -11.63 13.67 -0.92
CA LEU A 183 -12.83 12.88 -1.17
C LEU A 183 -13.92 13.10 -0.11
N ALA A 184 -13.57 13.33 1.15
CA ALA A 184 -14.50 13.45 2.27
C ALA A 184 -15.59 14.53 2.09
N HIS A 185 -15.28 15.58 1.34
CA HIS A 185 -16.23 16.67 1.07
C HIS A 185 -16.98 16.55 -0.25
N ALA A 186 -16.59 15.61 -1.11
CA ALA A 186 -17.05 15.57 -2.50
C ALA A 186 -17.69 14.24 -2.89
N CYS A 187 -17.29 13.15 -2.25
CA CYS A 187 -17.77 11.80 -2.55
C CYS A 187 -18.62 11.24 -1.40
N PRO A 188 -19.49 10.25 -1.69
CA PRO A 188 -20.25 9.57 -0.64
C PRO A 188 -19.31 8.98 0.41
N ILE A 189 -19.65 9.18 1.69
CA ILE A 189 -18.80 8.75 2.82
C ILE A 189 -18.45 7.26 2.75
N GLN A 190 -19.36 6.42 2.28
CA GLN A 190 -19.15 4.97 2.11
C GLN A 190 -17.98 4.66 1.15
N VAL A 191 -17.83 5.42 0.06
CA VAL A 191 -16.72 5.24 -0.90
C VAL A 191 -15.40 5.60 -0.22
N VAL A 192 -15.38 6.73 0.49
CA VAL A 192 -14.19 7.23 1.19
C VAL A 192 -13.78 6.26 2.30
N ASP A 193 -14.73 5.81 3.12
CA ASP A 193 -14.50 4.88 4.23
C ASP A 193 -13.99 3.53 3.73
N THR A 194 -14.55 2.98 2.64
CA THR A 194 -14.05 1.72 2.07
C THR A 194 -12.62 1.88 1.56
N MET A 195 -12.30 2.96 0.83
CA MET A 195 -10.95 3.20 0.31
C MET A 195 -9.92 3.38 1.43
N VAL A 196 -10.25 4.21 2.42
CA VAL A 196 -9.39 4.49 3.57
C VAL A 196 -9.21 3.21 4.41
N SER A 197 -10.29 2.46 4.66
CA SER A 197 -10.22 1.20 5.40
C SER A 197 -9.35 0.18 4.66
N ALA A 198 -9.55 0.00 3.36
CA ALA A 198 -8.75 -0.92 2.56
C ALA A 198 -7.26 -0.55 2.55
N LEU A 199 -6.94 0.75 2.45
CA LEU A 199 -5.54 1.20 2.50
C LEU A 199 -4.86 0.90 3.82
N HIS A 200 -5.54 1.16 4.94
CA HIS A 200 -5.00 0.82 6.26
C HIS A 200 -4.67 -0.67 6.38
N LYS A 201 -5.43 -1.54 5.71
CA LYS A 201 -5.18 -2.98 5.68
C LYS A 201 -3.91 -3.38 4.92
N PHE A 202 -3.42 -2.55 4.01
CA PHE A 202 -2.17 -2.78 3.29
C PHE A 202 -0.95 -2.19 3.98
N LEU A 203 -1.15 -1.37 5.02
CA LEU A 203 -0.05 -0.79 5.78
C LEU A 203 0.67 -1.86 6.61
N PRO A 204 1.98 -1.69 6.86
CA PRO A 204 2.69 -2.54 7.80
C PRO A 204 1.99 -2.57 9.17
N PRO A 205 1.81 -3.74 9.80
CA PRO A 205 1.23 -3.83 11.15
C PRO A 205 1.96 -2.98 12.19
N ALA A 206 3.27 -2.78 12.01
CA ALA A 206 4.06 -1.89 12.86
C ALA A 206 3.64 -0.41 12.78
N CYS A 207 2.86 -0.04 11.77
CA CYS A 207 2.30 1.30 11.58
C CYS A 207 0.81 1.39 11.91
N ALA A 208 0.15 0.27 12.22
CA ALA A 208 -1.25 0.30 12.63
C ALA A 208 -1.38 1.09 13.94
N PRO A 209 -2.35 2.00 14.08
CA PRO A 209 -2.59 2.68 15.34
C PRO A 209 -2.86 1.63 16.42
N VAL A 210 -2.09 1.66 17.51
CA VAL A 210 -2.34 0.83 18.68
C VAL A 210 -3.81 1.04 19.06
N PRO A 211 -4.64 -0.01 19.18
CA PRO A 211 -6.02 0.17 19.60
C PRO A 211 -6.02 0.82 20.98
N THR A 212 -6.25 2.13 21.02
CA THR A 212 -6.60 2.79 22.26
C THR A 212 -7.92 2.15 22.68
N LEU A 213 -8.00 1.66 23.92
CA LEU A 213 -9.22 1.14 24.54
C LEU A 213 -10.28 2.26 24.74
N GLU A 214 -10.28 3.29 23.89
CA GLU A 214 -11.16 4.44 23.97
C GLU A 214 -12.23 4.38 22.88
N ASN A 215 -13.46 4.53 23.33
CA ASN A 215 -14.72 4.37 22.61
C ASN A 215 -14.73 4.82 21.13
N PRO A 216 -15.31 4.01 20.22
CA PRO A 216 -15.44 4.33 18.79
C PRO A 216 -16.33 5.55 18.47
N GLU A 217 -17.02 6.15 19.46
CA GLU A 217 -17.90 7.31 19.24
C GLU A 217 -17.18 8.66 19.06
N LYS A 218 -15.85 8.76 19.26
CA LYS A 218 -15.12 10.04 19.12
C LYS A 218 -14.54 10.32 17.72
N ARG A 219 -14.75 9.44 16.72
CA ARG A 219 -14.35 9.70 15.32
C ARG A 219 -15.36 10.54 14.53
N LEU A 220 -16.03 11.49 15.18
CA LEU A 220 -16.82 12.51 14.49
C LEU A 220 -16.20 13.88 14.78
N PHE A 221 -15.39 14.33 13.82
CA PHE A 221 -14.75 15.65 13.74
C PHE A 221 -13.66 15.94 14.79
N PRO A 222 -12.39 16.18 14.39
CA PRO A 222 -11.52 16.95 15.26
C PRO A 222 -12.15 18.34 15.42
N LYS A 223 -12.61 18.66 16.64
CA LYS A 223 -12.95 20.03 17.00
C LYS A 223 -11.76 20.92 16.63
N ARG A 224 -12.02 21.91 15.78
CA ARG A 224 -11.16 23.06 15.54
C ARG A 224 -10.72 23.59 16.92
N GLN A 225 -9.44 23.43 17.25
CA GLN A 225 -8.86 24.11 18.39
C GLN A 225 -8.73 25.58 17.98
N ASP A 226 -9.54 26.43 18.60
CA ASP A 226 -9.29 27.87 18.57
C ASP A 226 -7.96 28.15 19.30
N PRO A 227 -7.09 29.02 18.74
CA PRO A 227 -5.85 29.42 19.38
C PRO A 227 -6.11 30.62 20.29
N LEU A 228 -5.97 30.45 21.61
CA LEU A 228 -5.78 31.59 22.51
C LEU A 228 -5.03 31.11 23.76
N ASP A 229 -3.72 31.25 23.75
CA ASP A 229 -3.01 32.15 24.66
C ASP A 229 -1.50 31.99 24.45
N ASP A 230 -0.97 32.97 23.74
CA ASP A 230 0.44 33.24 23.51
C ASP A 230 1.07 33.78 24.82
N PRO A 231 2.36 33.53 25.05
CA PRO A 231 3.20 34.68 25.35
C PRO A 231 4.38 34.75 24.39
N LEU A 232 4.23 35.63 23.40
CA LEU A 232 5.24 36.41 22.68
C LEU A 232 6.70 36.10 23.03
N GLU A 233 7.34 35.25 22.24
CA GLU A 233 8.80 35.31 22.08
C GLU A 233 9.15 36.30 20.94
N PRO A 234 10.10 37.24 21.16
CA PRO A 234 10.46 38.21 20.14
C PRO A 234 11.18 37.53 18.96
N ILE A 235 10.58 37.63 17.78
CA ILE A 235 11.17 37.23 16.51
C ILE A 235 12.31 38.20 16.18
N ILE A 236 13.55 37.73 16.28
CA ILE A 236 14.72 38.42 15.72
C ILE A 236 14.77 38.08 14.23
N PHE A 237 14.46 39.05 13.38
CA PHE A 237 14.74 38.95 11.94
C PHE A 237 16.21 39.28 11.70
N GLU A 238 17.03 38.27 11.47
CA GLU A 238 18.37 38.48 10.92
C GLU A 238 18.23 38.60 9.39
N THR A 239 18.09 39.84 8.91
CA THR A 239 18.19 40.17 7.49
C THR A 239 19.63 39.99 7.02
N VAL A 240 19.91 38.90 6.31
CA VAL A 240 21.14 38.81 5.50
C VAL A 240 20.88 39.53 4.19
N ILE A 241 21.37 40.76 4.11
CA ILE A 241 21.51 41.51 2.86
C ILE A 241 22.67 40.86 2.09
N VAL A 242 22.37 40.18 0.98
CA VAL A 242 23.39 39.83 -0.01
C VAL A 242 23.38 40.95 -1.05
N GLU A 243 24.34 41.87 -0.92
CA GLU A 243 24.60 42.86 -1.97
C GLU A 243 25.04 42.12 -3.24
N GLY A 244 24.23 42.26 -4.29
CA GLY A 244 24.67 41.99 -5.65
C GLY A 244 25.65 43.09 -6.07
N GLY A 245 26.91 42.71 -6.27
CA GLY A 245 27.88 43.51 -7.00
C GLY A 245 27.86 43.15 -8.48
N GLU A 246 27.35 44.07 -9.30
CA GLU A 246 27.54 44.09 -10.75
C GLU A 246 29.02 44.32 -11.12
N ALA A 247 29.33 43.95 -12.36
CA ALA A 247 30.63 44.05 -13.02
C ALA A 247 31.13 45.51 -13.17
N GLU A 248 32.47 45.69 -13.21
CA GLU A 248 33.21 46.46 -14.24
C GLU A 248 34.73 46.48 -13.94
N ASN A 249 35.50 45.76 -14.76
CA ASN A 249 36.71 46.21 -15.48
C ASN A 249 37.37 45.04 -16.21
#